data_AF-A0A371P7L3-F1
#
_entry.id   AF-A0A371P7L3-F1
#
_cell.length_a   1.000
_cell.length_b   1.000
_cell.length_c   1.000
_cell.angle_alpha   90.00
_cell.angle_beta   90.00
_cell.angle_gamma   90.00
#
_symmetry.space_group_name_H-M   'P 1'
#
loop_
_entity.id
_entity.type
_entity.pdbx_description
1 polymer ?
#
loop_
_entity_poly.entity_id
_entity_poly.type
_entity_poly.pdbx_seq_one_letter_code
_entity_poly.pdbx_strand_id
1 'polypeptide(L)'
;MTSLYTSILFVHIIAGTICLLAGAIAMGARKRKGVHTLVGETYHAFYLIVFVTSIAMAIMKWSELYYLFFIALFSYGQALYGYLARKRKRDNWLRKHIVGMLGSYIGVITAILVTNGESITRLAGIPTLLLWFIPTLIGTPLIIQTVKRYIPV
;
A
#
# COMPACT_ATOMS: atom_id res chain seq x y z
N MET A 1 -26.71 6.81 -6.21
CA MET A 1 -25.28 7.10 -5.92
C MET A 1 -24.84 6.49 -4.59
N THR A 2 -25.62 6.64 -3.50
CA THR A 2 -25.30 6.10 -2.17
C THR A 2 -25.22 4.56 -2.12
N SER A 3 -26.15 3.84 -2.75
CA SER A 3 -26.14 2.36 -2.79
C SER A 3 -24.90 1.80 -3.48
N LEU A 4 -24.57 2.32 -4.67
CA LEU A 4 -23.38 1.92 -5.44
C LEU A 4 -22.08 2.19 -4.67
N TYR A 5 -21.95 3.38 -4.08
CA TYR A 5 -20.78 3.74 -3.27
C TYR A 5 -20.57 2.77 -2.11
N THR A 6 -21.65 2.46 -1.38
CA THR A 6 -21.60 1.51 -0.25
C THR A 6 -21.18 0.11 -0.70
N SER A 7 -21.70 -0.38 -1.83
CA SER A 7 -21.26 -1.67 -2.39
C SER A 7 -19.77 -1.67 -2.76
N ILE A 8 -19.28 -0.62 -3.40
CA ILE A 8 -17.85 -0.47 -3.73
C ILE A 8 -17.01 -0.42 -2.44
N LEU A 9 -17.47 0.30 -1.42
CA LEU A 9 -16.79 0.40 -0.13
C LEU A 9 -16.69 -0.96 0.56
N PHE A 10 -17.74 -1.79 0.56
CA PHE A 10 -17.69 -3.14 1.10
C PHE A 10 -16.64 -4.00 0.38
N VAL A 11 -16.64 -3.97 -0.95
CA VAL A 11 -15.62 -4.66 -1.77
C VAL A 11 -14.22 -4.16 -1.44
N HIS A 12 -14.06 -2.84 -1.31
CA HIS A 12 -12.79 -2.20 -0.97
C HIS A 12 -12.28 -2.63 0.40
N ILE A 13 -13.13 -2.66 1.43
CA ILE A 13 -12.74 -3.04 2.79
C ILE A 13 -12.30 -4.51 2.84
N ILE A 14 -13.06 -5.41 2.21
CA ILE A 14 -12.70 -6.84 2.15
C ILE A 14 -11.38 -7.01 1.39
N ALA A 15 -11.26 -6.40 0.21
CA ALA A 15 -10.04 -6.49 -0.59
C ALA A 15 -8.83 -5.86 0.11
N GLY A 16 -9.03 -4.72 0.77
CA GLY A 16 -8.02 -4.00 1.54
C GLY A 16 -7.52 -4.79 2.74
N THR A 17 -8.42 -5.46 3.46
CA THR A 17 -8.05 -6.33 4.58
C THR A 17 -7.19 -7.50 4.11
N ILE A 18 -7.60 -8.18 3.02
CA ILE A 18 -6.82 -9.27 2.43
C ILE A 18 -5.46 -8.77 1.93
N CYS A 19 -5.43 -7.60 1.27
CA CYS A 19 -4.21 -6.97 0.79
C CYS A 19 -3.24 -6.65 1.95
N LEU A 20 -3.72 -6.02 3.03
CA LEU A 20 -2.90 -5.68 4.20
C LEU A 20 -2.27 -6.91 4.86
N LEU A 21 -3.09 -7.94 5.10
CA LEU A 21 -2.64 -9.18 5.71
C LEU A 21 -1.65 -9.91 4.79
N ALA A 22 -1.93 -10.00 3.49
CA ALA A 22 -1.02 -10.59 2.53
C ALA A 22 0.32 -9.85 2.50
N GLY A 23 0.32 -8.50 2.46
CA GLY A 23 1.55 -7.72 2.48
C GLY A 23 2.37 -7.97 3.76
N ALA A 24 1.73 -7.98 4.93
CA ALA A 24 2.39 -8.28 6.21
C ALA A 24 3.00 -9.69 6.23
N ILE A 25 2.24 -10.70 5.82
CA ILE A 25 2.70 -12.09 5.74
C ILE A 25 3.85 -12.21 4.74
N ALA A 26 3.79 -11.55 3.58
CA ALA A 26 4.84 -11.59 2.57
C ALA A 26 6.14 -10.93 3.07
N MET A 27 6.05 -9.89 3.89
CA MET A 27 7.19 -9.25 4.56
C MET A 27 7.81 -10.15 5.63
N GLY A 28 7.03 -10.93 6.38
CA GLY A 28 7.53 -11.91 7.35
C GLY A 28 8.00 -13.24 6.76
N ALA A 29 7.49 -13.63 5.59
CA ALA A 29 7.78 -14.92 4.97
C ALA A 29 9.25 -15.06 4.53
N ARG A 30 9.76 -16.31 4.57
CA ARG A 30 11.08 -16.66 4.03
C ARG A 30 11.16 -16.27 2.55
N LYS A 31 12.20 -15.53 2.15
CA LYS A 31 12.39 -14.96 0.79
C LYS A 31 12.84 -16.00 -0.25
N ARG A 32 12.06 -17.08 -0.38
CA ARG A 32 12.24 -18.17 -1.35
C ARG A 32 10.94 -18.45 -2.11
N LYS A 33 11.02 -19.22 -3.19
CA LYS A 33 9.84 -19.68 -3.92
C LYS A 33 8.94 -20.50 -2.98
N GLY A 34 7.63 -20.30 -3.05
CA GLY A 34 6.64 -20.88 -2.14
C GLY A 34 5.79 -19.78 -1.50
N VAL A 35 5.67 -19.78 -0.17
CA VAL A 35 4.78 -18.87 0.59
C VAL A 35 4.96 -17.40 0.22
N HIS A 36 6.19 -16.86 0.21
CA HIS A 36 6.42 -15.46 -0.15
C HIS A 36 5.94 -15.13 -1.58
N THR A 37 6.08 -16.07 -2.52
CA THR A 37 5.62 -15.88 -3.90
C THR A 37 4.09 -15.92 -3.96
N LEU A 38 3.46 -16.93 -3.36
CA LEU A 38 2.01 -17.08 -3.34
C LEU A 38 1.35 -15.84 -2.72
N VAL A 39 1.77 -15.48 -1.51
CA VAL A 39 1.23 -14.34 -0.77
C VAL A 39 1.54 -13.02 -1.46
N GLY A 40 2.70 -12.90 -2.13
CA GLY A 40 3.03 -11.73 -2.95
C GLY A 40 2.13 -11.57 -4.18
N GLU A 41 1.73 -12.65 -4.84
CA GLU A 41 0.75 -12.61 -5.93
C GLU A 41 -0.64 -12.24 -5.40
N THR A 42 -1.06 -12.81 -4.26
CA THR A 42 -2.31 -12.44 -3.58
C THR A 42 -2.32 -10.96 -3.21
N TYR A 43 -1.24 -10.46 -2.62
CA TYR A 43 -1.07 -9.04 -2.29
C TYR A 43 -1.31 -8.14 -3.50
N HIS A 44 -0.62 -8.40 -4.61
CA HIS A 44 -0.72 -7.56 -5.81
C HIS A 44 -2.11 -7.64 -6.48
N ALA A 45 -2.71 -8.83 -6.53
CA ALA A 45 -4.05 -9.02 -7.09
C ALA A 45 -5.12 -8.24 -6.31
N PHE A 46 -5.12 -8.35 -4.98
CA PHE A 46 -6.05 -7.61 -4.14
C PHE A 46 -5.75 -6.10 -4.11
N TYR A 47 -4.48 -5.70 -4.24
CA TYR A 47 -4.15 -4.28 -4.38
C TYR A 47 -4.73 -3.69 -5.68
N LEU A 48 -4.74 -4.41 -6.80
CA LEU A 48 -5.41 -3.91 -8.01
C LEU A 48 -6.91 -3.63 -7.75
N ILE A 49 -7.59 -4.48 -6.98
CA ILE A 49 -9.00 -4.25 -6.59
C ILE A 49 -9.11 -3.00 -5.70
N VAL A 50 -8.24 -2.87 -4.68
CA VAL A 50 -8.18 -1.70 -3.80
C VAL A 50 -7.94 -0.43 -4.60
N PHE A 51 -7.05 -0.45 -5.58
CA PHE A 51 -6.73 0.67 -6.46
C PHE A 51 -7.96 1.10 -7.28
N VAL A 52 -8.57 0.16 -8.01
CA VAL A 52 -9.74 0.46 -8.87
C VAL A 52 -10.91 0.99 -8.03
N THR A 53 -11.19 0.35 -6.89
CA THR A 53 -12.26 0.79 -5.99
C THR A 53 -11.97 2.15 -5.35
N SER A 54 -10.72 2.45 -4.99
CA SER A 54 -10.31 3.77 -4.47
C SER A 54 -10.51 4.87 -5.50
N ILE A 55 -10.07 4.62 -6.75
CA ILE A 55 -10.23 5.58 -7.85
C ILE A 55 -11.72 5.84 -8.11
N ALA A 56 -12.55 4.79 -8.16
CA ALA A 56 -13.98 4.91 -8.35
C ALA A 56 -14.64 5.74 -7.23
N MET A 57 -14.38 5.42 -5.95
CA MET A 57 -14.91 6.17 -4.81
C MET A 57 -14.43 7.62 -4.79
N ALA A 58 -13.16 7.87 -5.12
CA ALA A 58 -12.61 9.22 -5.16
C ALA A 58 -13.23 10.08 -6.26
N ILE A 59 -13.53 9.51 -7.44
CA ILE A 59 -14.25 10.21 -8.52
C ILE A 59 -15.70 10.50 -8.09
N MET A 60 -16.38 9.56 -7.45
CA MET A 60 -17.77 9.73 -7.00
C MET A 60 -17.93 10.82 -5.92
N LYS A 61 -16.91 11.00 -5.07
CA LYS A 61 -16.89 11.99 -3.99
C LYS A 61 -15.67 12.91 -4.09
N TRP A 62 -15.45 13.51 -5.26
CA TRP A 62 -14.23 14.27 -5.54
C TRP A 62 -13.96 15.40 -4.53
N SER A 63 -14.99 16.14 -4.13
CA SER A 63 -14.87 17.24 -3.15
C SER A 63 -14.35 16.78 -1.79
N GLU A 64 -14.57 15.52 -1.41
CA GLU A 64 -14.17 14.95 -0.13
C GLU A 64 -12.90 14.10 -0.25
N LEU A 65 -12.69 13.39 -1.36
CA LEU A 65 -11.75 12.27 -1.47
C LEU A 65 -10.66 12.45 -2.55
N TYR A 66 -10.52 13.63 -3.17
CA TYR A 66 -9.55 13.85 -4.26
C TYR A 66 -8.11 13.44 -3.89
N TYR A 67 -7.68 13.61 -2.64
CA TYR A 67 -6.33 13.23 -2.22
C TYR A 67 -6.10 11.70 -2.26
N LEU A 68 -7.15 10.90 -2.00
CA LEU A 68 -7.06 9.43 -2.10
C LEU A 68 -6.84 8.96 -3.53
N PHE A 69 -7.33 9.71 -4.53
CA PHE A 69 -7.05 9.43 -5.94
C PHE A 69 -5.54 9.43 -6.22
N PHE A 70 -4.83 10.45 -5.74
CA PHE A 70 -3.37 10.57 -5.93
C PHE A 70 -2.60 9.54 -5.11
N ILE A 71 -3.02 9.28 -3.86
CA ILE A 71 -2.41 8.21 -3.03
C ILE A 71 -2.58 6.86 -3.72
N ALA A 72 -3.77 6.55 -4.24
CA ALA A 72 -4.05 5.30 -4.94
C ALA A 72 -3.15 5.13 -6.17
N LEU A 73 -3.04 6.17 -7.01
CA LEU A 73 -2.21 6.14 -8.22
C LEU A 73 -0.72 5.95 -7.90
N PHE A 74 -0.18 6.73 -6.95
CA PHE A 74 1.22 6.64 -6.57
C PHE A 74 1.56 5.30 -5.93
N SER A 75 0.75 4.88 -4.97
CA SER A 75 1.00 3.66 -4.19
C SER A 75 0.83 2.38 -5.02
N TYR A 76 -0.22 2.30 -5.86
CA TYR A 76 -0.36 1.21 -6.82
C TYR A 76 0.74 1.24 -7.89
N GLY A 77 1.17 2.43 -8.33
CA GLY A 77 2.32 2.59 -9.22
C GLY A 77 3.60 1.94 -8.66
N GLN A 78 3.86 2.12 -7.36
CA GLN A 78 4.97 1.44 -6.67
C GLN A 78 4.76 -0.07 -6.57
N ALA A 79 3.53 -0.54 -6.30
CA ALA A 79 3.20 -1.96 -6.23
C ALA A 79 3.48 -2.64 -7.58
N LEU A 80 2.98 -2.04 -8.67
CA LEU A 80 3.18 -2.50 -10.03
C LEU A 80 4.66 -2.46 -10.42
N TYR A 81 5.37 -1.38 -10.07
CA TYR A 81 6.81 -1.27 -10.31
C TYR A 81 7.59 -2.41 -9.63
N GLY A 82 7.32 -2.67 -8.34
CA GLY A 82 7.97 -3.74 -7.59
C GLY A 82 7.60 -5.14 -8.10
N TYR A 83 6.36 -5.33 -8.54
CA TYR A 83 5.88 -6.57 -9.13
C TYR A 83 6.56 -6.86 -10.47
N LEU A 84 6.57 -5.88 -11.38
CA LEU A 84 7.21 -5.99 -12.69
C LEU A 84 8.72 -6.17 -12.58
N ALA A 85 9.37 -5.53 -11.60
CA ALA A 85 10.80 -5.74 -11.34
C ALA A 85 11.08 -7.23 -11.06
N ARG A 86 10.29 -7.86 -10.19
CA ARG A 86 10.44 -9.29 -9.87
C ARG A 86 10.16 -10.20 -11.06
N LYS A 87 9.19 -9.88 -11.91
CA LYS A 87 8.82 -10.70 -13.09
C LYS A 87 9.85 -10.59 -14.20
N ARG A 88 10.34 -9.38 -14.48
CA ARG A 88 11.28 -9.11 -15.59
C ARG A 88 12.73 -9.41 -15.23
N LYS A 89 13.11 -9.34 -13.94
CA LYS A 89 14.46 -9.62 -13.42
C LYS A 89 15.61 -8.91 -14.16
N ARG A 90 15.38 -7.67 -14.62
CA ARG A 90 16.41 -6.80 -15.21
C ARG A 90 17.32 -6.19 -14.13
N ASP A 91 18.20 -5.27 -14.51
CA ASP A 91 19.16 -4.64 -13.60
C ASP A 91 18.52 -4.06 -12.35
N ASN A 92 19.17 -4.31 -11.21
CA ASN A 92 18.72 -3.88 -9.89
C ASN A 92 17.31 -4.36 -9.50
N TRP A 93 16.79 -5.42 -10.13
CA TRP A 93 15.41 -5.88 -9.90
C TRP A 93 15.09 -6.12 -8.42
N LEU A 94 16.04 -6.62 -7.63
CA LEU A 94 15.81 -6.91 -6.22
C LEU A 94 15.60 -5.63 -5.42
N ARG A 95 16.41 -4.59 -5.67
CA ARG A 95 16.24 -3.26 -5.06
C ARG A 95 14.91 -2.66 -5.46
N LYS A 96 14.58 -2.71 -6.75
CA LYS A 96 13.33 -2.18 -7.31
C LYS A 96 12.11 -2.91 -6.74
N HIS A 97 12.20 -4.23 -6.58
CA HIS A 97 11.17 -5.05 -5.95
C HIS A 97 10.95 -4.67 -4.48
N ILE A 98 12.02 -4.56 -3.69
CA ILE A 98 11.95 -4.19 -2.27
C ILE A 98 11.35 -2.79 -2.10
N VAL A 99 11.88 -1.80 -2.83
CA VAL A 99 11.41 -0.40 -2.77
C VAL A 99 9.96 -0.30 -3.24
N GLY A 100 9.60 -0.95 -4.34
CA GLY A 100 8.23 -0.92 -4.86
C GLY A 100 7.23 -1.57 -3.90
N MET A 101 7.55 -2.76 -3.38
CA MET A 101 6.68 -3.48 -2.45
C MET A 101 6.47 -2.70 -1.15
N LEU A 102 7.56 -2.32 -0.47
CA LEU A 102 7.48 -1.62 0.81
C LEU A 102 6.93 -0.19 0.66
N GLY A 103 7.30 0.52 -0.41
CA GLY A 103 6.75 1.84 -0.72
C GLY A 103 5.24 1.80 -0.93
N SER A 104 4.75 0.83 -1.69
CA SER A 104 3.32 0.64 -1.89
C SER A 104 2.59 0.32 -0.57
N TYR A 105 3.21 -0.45 0.32
CA TYR A 105 2.65 -0.74 1.64
C TYR A 105 2.57 0.53 2.52
N ILE A 106 3.58 1.40 2.48
CA ILE A 106 3.53 2.73 3.13
C ILE A 106 2.33 3.54 2.62
N GLY A 107 2.05 3.51 1.32
CA GLY A 107 0.90 4.19 0.73
C GLY A 107 -0.44 3.67 1.27
N VAL A 108 -0.61 2.35 1.40
CA VAL A 108 -1.82 1.75 2.01
C VAL A 108 -1.98 2.19 3.47
N ILE A 109 -0.90 2.11 4.27
CA ILE A 109 -0.94 2.55 5.68
C ILE A 109 -1.27 4.04 5.78
N THR A 110 -0.70 4.87 4.91
CA THR A 110 -1.02 6.30 4.84
C THR A 110 -2.50 6.52 4.55
N ALA A 111 -3.06 5.85 3.53
CA ALA A 111 -4.47 5.95 3.19
C ALA A 111 -5.39 5.59 4.37
N ILE A 112 -5.08 4.52 5.12
CA ILE A 112 -5.85 4.12 6.30
C ILE A 112 -5.76 5.18 7.41
N LEU A 113 -4.55 5.68 7.68
CA LEU A 113 -4.36 6.68 8.73
C LEU A 113 -5.07 7.99 8.40
N VAL A 114 -4.95 8.51 7.19
CA VAL A 114 -5.57 9.80 6.84
C VAL A 114 -7.09 9.70 6.70
N THR A 115 -7.64 8.52 6.40
CA THR A 115 -9.10 8.32 6.30
C THR A 115 -9.78 8.07 7.65
N ASN A 116 -9.06 7.50 8.62
CA ASN A 116 -9.62 7.15 9.94
C ASN A 116 -9.08 8.02 11.09
N GLY A 117 -8.01 8.78 10.83
CA GLY A 117 -7.22 9.41 11.86
C GLY A 117 -7.73 10.76 12.35
N GLU A 118 -8.87 11.26 11.85
CA GLU A 118 -9.47 12.48 12.41
C GLU A 118 -9.82 12.28 13.90
N SER A 119 -10.39 11.14 14.26
CA SER A 119 -10.65 10.77 15.66
C SER A 119 -9.36 10.66 16.47
N ILE A 120 -8.30 10.07 15.89
CA ILE A 120 -6.99 9.92 16.55
C ILE A 120 -6.34 11.29 16.78
N THR A 121 -6.39 12.17 15.79
CA THR A 121 -5.88 13.54 15.83
C THR A 121 -6.56 14.32 16.95
N ARG A 122 -7.89 14.26 17.02
CA ARG A 122 -8.68 14.96 18.06
C ARG A 122 -8.39 14.42 19.47
N LEU A 123 -8.27 13.10 19.63
CA LEU A 123 -8.04 12.48 20.93
C LEU A 123 -6.60 12.64 21.44
N ALA A 124 -5.61 12.51 20.56
CA ALA A 124 -4.19 12.58 20.94
C ALA A 124 -3.61 14.01 20.88
N GLY A 125 -4.37 14.99 20.39
CA GLY A 125 -3.91 16.38 20.24
C GLY A 125 -2.77 16.56 19.23
N ILE A 126 -2.54 15.57 18.36
CA ILE A 126 -1.47 15.61 17.36
C ILE A 126 -1.96 16.26 16.06
N PRO A 127 -1.14 17.03 15.33
CA PRO A 127 -1.54 17.61 14.05
C PRO A 127 -1.87 16.53 13.00
N THR A 128 -2.96 16.72 12.24
CA THR A 128 -3.37 15.80 11.15
C THR A 128 -2.24 15.57 10.14
N LEU A 129 -1.40 16.59 9.94
CA LEU A 129 -0.23 16.53 9.08
C LEU A 129 0.73 15.38 9.46
N LEU A 130 0.86 15.05 10.75
CA LEU A 130 1.75 13.96 11.17
C LEU A 130 1.31 12.60 10.63
N LEU A 131 0.00 12.36 10.46
CA LEU A 131 -0.52 11.11 9.92
C LEU A 131 -0.07 10.84 8.48
N TRP A 132 0.24 11.90 7.73
CA TRP A 132 0.78 11.81 6.37
C TRP A 132 2.24 11.37 6.34
N PHE A 133 3.02 11.76 7.36
CA PHE A 133 4.46 11.56 7.37
C PHE A 133 4.91 10.36 8.22
N ILE A 134 4.16 9.99 9.26
CA ILE A 134 4.50 8.87 10.15
C ILE A 134 4.82 7.57 9.38
N PRO A 135 3.99 7.12 8.42
CA PRO A 135 4.28 5.88 7.67
C PRO A 135 5.60 5.94 6.91
N THR A 136 5.93 7.10 6.32
CA THR A 136 7.17 7.29 5.56
C THR A 136 8.37 7.42 6.48
N LEU A 137 8.22 8.10 7.61
CA LEU A 137 9.26 8.30 8.62
C LEU A 137 9.72 6.95 9.21
N ILE A 138 8.80 6.02 9.42
CA ILE A 138 9.10 4.66 9.89
C ILE A 138 9.50 3.74 8.74
N GLY A 139 8.76 3.81 7.62
CA GLY A 139 8.94 2.91 6.49
C GLY A 139 10.26 3.10 5.73
N THR A 140 10.74 4.34 5.60
CA THR A 140 11.98 4.63 4.85
C THR A 140 13.22 4.00 5.48
N PRO A 141 13.47 4.13 6.80
CA PRO A 141 14.53 3.39 7.48
C PRO A 141 14.43 1.87 7.29
N LEU A 142 13.21 1.30 7.38
CA LEU A 142 12.99 -0.13 7.18
C LEU A 142 13.32 -0.58 5.75
N ILE A 143 12.98 0.24 4.74
CA ILE A 143 13.37 0.00 3.34
C ILE A 143 14.90 -0.03 3.22
N ILE A 144 15.58 0.98 3.76
CA ILE A 144 17.05 1.08 3.68
C ILE A 144 17.71 -0.12 4.36
N GLN A 145 17.26 -0.49 5.56
CA GLN A 145 17.76 -1.64 6.30
C GLN A 145 17.53 -2.95 5.52
N THR A 146 16.34 -3.13 4.94
CA THR A 146 16.00 -4.31 4.15
C THR A 146 16.86 -4.40 2.89
N VAL A 147 17.06 -3.29 2.18
CA VAL A 147 17.94 -3.24 1.01
C VAL A 147 19.37 -3.62 1.39
N LYS A 148 19.94 -3.02 2.46
CA LYS A 148 21.29 -3.34 2.93
C LYS A 148 21.45 -4.82 3.33
N ARG A 149 20.40 -5.42 3.91
CA ARG A 149 20.40 -6.82 4.34
C ARG A 149 20.43 -7.81 3.17
N TYR A 150 19.74 -7.52 2.07
CA TYR A 150 19.60 -8.45 0.94
C TYR A 150 20.48 -8.09 -0.26
N ILE A 151 21.03 -6.87 -0.30
CA ILE A 151 21.94 -6.38 -1.33
C ILE A 151 23.12 -5.72 -0.61
N PRO A 152 24.03 -6.51 -0.03
CA PRO A 152 25.26 -5.96 0.52
C PRO A 152 26.06 -5.30 -0.62
N VAL A 153 26.59 -4.12 -0.33
CA VAL A 153 27.51 -3.37 -1.21
C VAL A 153 28.89 -3.98 -1.10
#